data_AF-A0A7C3T3A5-F1
#
_entry.id   AF-A0A7C3T3A5-F1
#
_cell.length_a   1.000
_cell.length_b   1.000
_cell.length_c   1.000
_cell.angle_alpha   90.00
_cell.angle_beta   90.00
_cell.angle_gamma   90.00
#
_symmetry.space_group_name_H-M   'P 1'
#
loop_
_entity.id
_entity.type
_entity.pdbx_description
1 polymer ?
#
loop_
_entity_poly.entity_id
_entity_poly.type
_entity_poly.pdbx_seq_one_letter_code
_entity_poly.pdbx_strand_id
1 'polypeptide(L)'
;MHGPAGRAPYSARTRSTGKGWFRLAPEIDLQVRLGTLELPNPVLVCSGTFGCGREYAEWTELEKLGGLVTKSVTPGPVTGNPPPRLWETPCGLINSIGWENDGLERFLEDE
;
A
#
# COMPACT_ATOMS: atom_id res chain seq x y z
N MET A 1 -25.70 13.54 -13.95
CA MET A 1 -24.83 13.45 -12.76
C MET A 1 -23.64 12.60 -13.15
N HIS A 2 -22.51 13.25 -13.40
CA HIS A 2 -21.31 12.64 -13.99
C HIS A 2 -20.49 11.94 -12.92
N GLY A 3 -20.22 10.64 -13.09
CA GLY A 3 -19.19 9.93 -12.33
C GLY A 3 -17.78 10.40 -12.73
N PRO A 4 -16.76 10.23 -11.88
CA PRO A 4 -15.42 10.67 -12.21
C PRO A 4 -14.86 9.77 -13.31
N ALA A 5 -14.39 10.40 -14.38
CA ALA A 5 -13.70 9.75 -15.48
C ALA A 5 -12.46 9.00 -14.94
N GLY A 6 -12.41 7.69 -15.18
CA GLY A 6 -11.23 6.88 -14.88
C GLY A 6 -10.00 7.50 -15.54
N ARG A 7 -8.96 7.80 -14.73
CA ARG A 7 -7.67 8.21 -15.26
C ARG A 7 -7.05 7.03 -15.99
N ALA A 8 -6.67 7.27 -17.24
CA ALA A 8 -5.95 6.31 -18.07
C ALA A 8 -4.69 5.80 -17.34
N PRO A 9 -4.30 4.52 -17.53
CA PRO A 9 -3.02 4.01 -17.02
C PRO A 9 -1.89 4.88 -17.55
N TYR A 10 -0.77 4.91 -16.81
CA TYR A 10 0.44 5.70 -17.06
C TYR A 10 0.82 5.69 -18.55
N SER A 11 0.28 6.63 -19.32
CA SER A 11 0.63 6.76 -20.72
C SER A 11 1.92 7.56 -20.75
N ALA A 12 3.02 6.85 -21.03
CA ALA A 12 4.25 7.48 -21.45
C ALA A 12 3.91 8.39 -22.65
N ARG A 13 3.78 9.70 -22.40
CA ARG A 13 3.59 10.67 -23.48
C ARG A 13 4.81 10.62 -24.37
N THR A 14 4.68 9.95 -25.50
CA THR A 14 5.66 10.05 -26.58
C THR A 14 4.97 10.72 -27.77
N ARG A 15 5.31 12.00 -27.99
CA ARG A 15 5.07 12.63 -29.29
C ARG A 15 5.98 11.93 -30.29
N SER A 16 5.42 11.04 -31.09
CA SER A 16 6.11 10.45 -32.24
C SER A 16 5.98 11.38 -33.44
N THR A 17 7.07 12.07 -33.76
CA THR A 17 7.32 12.59 -35.11
C THR A 17 8.71 12.16 -35.52
N GLY A 18 8.82 10.96 -36.12
CA GLY A 18 10.07 10.52 -36.74
C GLY A 18 10.25 9.00 -36.70
N LYS A 19 10.51 8.44 -37.89
CA LYS A 19 10.90 7.03 -38.12
C LYS A 19 12.05 6.64 -37.17
N GLY A 20 11.79 5.80 -36.18
CA GLY A 20 12.77 5.37 -35.17
C GLY A 20 12.62 3.90 -34.85
N TRP A 21 13.74 3.17 -34.87
CA TRP A 21 13.87 1.71 -34.78
C TRP A 21 13.70 1.17 -33.36
N PHE A 22 13.09 1.94 -32.46
CA PHE A 22 12.81 1.51 -31.11
C PHE A 22 11.45 0.81 -31.11
N ARG A 23 11.46 -0.53 -31.03
CA ARG A 23 10.25 -1.25 -30.59
C ARG A 23 9.86 -0.67 -29.24
N LEU A 24 8.69 -0.05 -29.17
CA LEU A 24 8.05 0.25 -27.90
C LEU A 24 8.02 -1.06 -27.12
N ALA A 25 8.56 -1.06 -25.91
CA ALA A 25 8.46 -2.22 -25.04
C ALA A 25 6.97 -2.58 -24.90
N PRO A 26 6.61 -3.88 -24.93
CA PRO A 26 5.23 -4.27 -24.73
C PRO A 26 4.76 -3.75 -23.37
N GLU A 27 3.50 -3.34 -23.30
CA GLU A 27 2.86 -2.98 -22.03
C GLU A 27 2.91 -4.20 -21.10
N ILE A 28 3.51 -4.03 -19.92
CA ILE A 28 3.69 -5.12 -18.95
C ILE A 28 2.45 -5.16 -18.07
N ASP A 29 1.71 -6.25 -18.14
CA ASP A 29 0.62 -6.55 -17.22
C ASP A 29 1.21 -7.04 -15.88
N LEU A 30 0.84 -6.37 -14.79
CA LEU A 30 1.28 -6.70 -13.43
C LEU A 30 0.17 -7.37 -12.61
N GLN A 31 -1.03 -7.59 -13.16
CA GLN A 31 -2.14 -8.17 -12.42
C GLN A 31 -1.77 -9.55 -11.84
N VAL A 32 -2.17 -9.78 -10.59
CA VAL A 32 -1.92 -11.06 -9.90
C VAL A 32 -3.16 -11.58 -9.19
N ARG A 33 -3.24 -12.89 -9.04
CA ARG A 33 -4.27 -13.56 -8.25
C ARG A 33 -3.65 -14.21 -7.01
N LEU A 34 -4.13 -13.83 -5.82
CA LEU A 34 -3.72 -14.39 -4.53
C LEU A 34 -4.94 -15.05 -3.87
N GLY A 35 -5.08 -16.37 -4.04
CA GLY A 35 -6.27 -17.10 -3.60
C GLY A 35 -7.54 -16.59 -4.30
N THR A 36 -8.42 -15.96 -3.52
CA THR A 36 -9.67 -15.34 -4.00
C THR A 36 -9.51 -13.86 -4.38
N LEU A 37 -8.36 -13.25 -4.12
CA LEU A 37 -8.10 -11.85 -4.42
C LEU A 37 -7.53 -11.69 -5.83
N GLU A 38 -8.09 -10.73 -6.59
CA GLU A 38 -7.52 -10.21 -7.84
C GLU A 38 -6.96 -8.81 -7.56
N LEU A 39 -5.66 -8.64 -7.77
CA LEU A 39 -4.96 -7.39 -7.47
C LEU A 39 -4.44 -6.75 -8.77
N PRO A 40 -4.50 -5.41 -8.90
CA PRO A 40 -4.02 -4.73 -10.10
C PRO A 40 -2.50 -4.84 -10.28
N ASN A 41 -1.77 -5.13 -9.19
CA ASN A 41 -0.33 -5.39 -9.18
C ASN A 41 0.06 -6.13 -7.87
N PRO A 42 1.28 -6.69 -7.75
CA PRO A 42 1.68 -7.47 -6.57
C PRO A 42 2.22 -6.63 -5.41
N VAL A 43 2.13 -5.30 -5.46
CA VAL A 43 2.71 -4.42 -4.43
C VAL A 43 1.67 -4.14 -3.35
N LEU A 44 1.90 -4.69 -2.16
CA LEU A 44 1.12 -4.39 -0.96
C LEU A 44 2.01 -3.77 0.11
N VAL A 45 1.43 -2.98 0.99
CA VAL A 45 2.12 -2.53 2.21
C VAL A 45 2.16 -3.66 3.24
N CYS A 46 3.21 -3.68 4.04
CA CYS A 46 3.29 -4.60 5.17
C CYS A 46 2.33 -4.17 6.28
N SER A 47 1.76 -5.14 6.99
CA SER A 47 0.95 -4.86 8.18
C SER A 47 1.75 -4.04 9.19
N GLY A 48 1.13 -3.01 9.75
CA GLY A 48 1.72 -2.16 10.79
C GLY A 48 2.73 -1.13 10.30
N THR A 49 3.08 -1.08 9.00
CA THR A 49 3.94 -0.02 8.44
C THR A 49 3.18 1.16 7.87
N PHE A 50 1.86 1.02 7.71
CA PHE A 50 1.01 1.98 6.98
C PHE A 50 -0.32 2.30 7.70
N GLY A 51 -0.44 2.00 9.00
CA GLY A 51 -1.69 2.20 9.73
C GLY A 51 -2.87 1.52 9.04
N CYS A 52 -3.91 2.30 8.75
CA CYS A 52 -5.04 1.91 7.92
C CYS A 52 -5.03 2.57 6.52
N GLY A 53 -3.96 3.29 6.20
CA GLY A 53 -3.72 3.95 4.92
C GLY A 53 -4.23 5.39 4.86
N ARG A 54 -5.22 5.77 5.68
CA ARG A 54 -5.80 7.13 5.70
C ARG A 54 -4.76 8.20 5.96
N GLU A 55 -3.80 7.91 6.84
CA GLU A 55 -2.70 8.79 7.21
C GLU A 55 -1.80 9.10 6.01
N TYR A 56 -1.74 8.19 5.02
CA TYR A 56 -0.87 8.31 3.86
C TYR A 56 -1.59 8.81 2.60
N ALA A 57 -2.92 8.97 2.65
CA ALA A 57 -3.72 9.43 1.51
C ALA A 57 -3.32 10.83 1.02
N GLU A 58 -2.73 11.67 1.89
CA GLU A 58 -2.22 12.99 1.52
C GLU A 58 -0.85 12.94 0.80
N TRP A 59 -0.10 11.86 0.96
CA TRP A 59 1.26 11.72 0.43
C TRP A 59 1.37 10.78 -0.76
N THR A 60 0.41 9.86 -0.95
CA THR A 60 0.42 8.90 -2.06
C THR A 60 -0.97 8.55 -2.56
N GLU A 61 -1.06 8.21 -3.85
CA GLU A 61 -2.27 7.67 -4.48
C GLU A 61 -2.42 6.20 -4.09
N LEU A 62 -3.22 5.91 -3.05
CA LEU A 62 -3.41 4.57 -2.50
C LEU A 62 -3.98 3.59 -3.54
N GLU A 63 -4.73 4.08 -4.51
CA GLU A 63 -5.34 3.29 -5.60
C GLU A 63 -4.29 2.68 -6.55
N LYS A 64 -3.03 3.11 -6.47
CA LYS A 64 -1.93 2.50 -7.24
C LYS A 64 -1.35 1.27 -6.56
N LEU A 65 -1.59 1.06 -5.28
CA LEU A 65 -1.17 -0.16 -4.59
C LEU A 65 -2.00 -1.35 -5.08
N GLY A 66 -1.37 -2.52 -5.10
CA GLY A 66 -2.07 -3.80 -5.29
C GLY A 66 -3.06 -4.07 -4.16
N GLY A 67 -2.73 -3.65 -2.94
CA GLY A 67 -3.62 -3.75 -1.79
C GLY A 67 -3.03 -3.12 -0.52
N LEU A 68 -3.90 -2.92 0.47
CA LEU A 68 -3.54 -2.43 1.81
C LEU A 68 -3.67 -3.58 2.82
N VAL A 69 -2.68 -3.69 3.69
CA VAL A 69 -2.73 -4.61 4.84
C VAL A 69 -2.66 -3.74 6.09
N THR A 70 -3.79 -3.67 6.82
CA THR A 70 -3.88 -2.86 8.03
C THR A 70 -2.96 -3.39 9.12
N LYS A 71 -2.74 -2.57 10.15
CA LYS A 71 -2.12 -3.02 11.39
C LYS A 71 -2.90 -4.18 12.01
N SER A 72 -2.20 -5.18 12.54
CA SER A 72 -2.82 -6.26 13.29
C SER A 72 -3.65 -5.75 14.45
N VAL A 73 -4.88 -6.26 14.57
CA VAL A 73 -5.84 -5.91 15.61
C VAL A 73 -6.00 -7.08 16.57
N THR A 74 -6.03 -6.81 17.87
CA THR A 74 -6.29 -7.82 18.90
C THR A 74 -7.74 -7.71 19.41
N PRO A 75 -8.30 -8.77 20.03
CA PRO A 75 -9.67 -8.70 20.56
C PRO A 75 -9.91 -7.58 21.58
N GLY A 76 -8.88 -7.17 22.32
CA GLY A 76 -8.92 -6.00 23.19
C GLY A 76 -7.65 -5.17 23.07
N PRO A 77 -7.59 -3.99 23.71
CA PRO A 77 -6.47 -3.07 23.60
C PRO A 77 -5.17 -3.63 24.19
N VAL A 78 -4.06 -3.30 23.55
CA VAL A 78 -2.69 -3.69 23.93
C VAL A 78 -1.80 -2.45 23.86
N THR A 79 -1.04 -2.17 24.91
CA THR A 79 -0.15 -0.99 24.99
C THR A 79 1.16 -1.16 24.22
N GLY A 80 1.52 -2.41 23.90
CA GLY A 80 2.81 -2.73 23.31
C GLY A 80 3.94 -2.83 24.33
N ASN A 81 5.15 -3.05 23.81
CA ASN A 81 6.37 -3.13 24.59
C ASN A 81 6.86 -1.71 24.98
N PRO A 82 7.61 -1.58 26.08
CA PRO A 82 8.20 -0.31 26.50
C PRO A 82 9.27 0.17 25.51
N PRO A 83 9.52 1.50 25.41
CA PRO A 83 10.61 2.05 24.62
C PRO A 83 11.99 1.76 25.26
N PRO A 84 13.09 1.72 24.49
CA PRO A 84 13.14 1.82 23.04
C PRO A 84 12.67 0.54 22.35
N ARG A 85 11.79 0.70 21.35
CA ARG A 85 11.17 -0.43 20.60
C ARG A 85 11.40 -0.39 19.10
N LEU A 86 12.26 0.54 18.66
CA LEU A 86 12.74 0.70 17.30
C LEU A 86 14.24 0.95 17.37
N TRP A 87 14.99 0.33 16.47
CA TRP A 87 16.43 0.52 16.36
C TRP A 87 16.87 0.46 14.90
N GLU A 88 17.53 1.52 14.43
CA GLU A 88 18.10 1.55 13.09
C GLU A 88 19.35 0.68 12.99
N THR A 89 19.51 0.06 11.83
CA THR A 89 20.66 -0.75 11.47
C THR A 89 21.16 -0.30 10.10
N PRO A 90 22.42 -0.61 9.71
CA PRO A 90 22.95 -0.16 8.42
C PRO A 90 22.11 -0.55 7.19
N CYS A 91 21.28 -1.59 7.30
CA CYS A 91 20.47 -2.12 6.20
C CYS A 91 18.98 -2.19 6.51
N GLY A 92 18.48 -1.40 7.47
CA GLY A 92 17.05 -1.39 7.80
C GLY A 92 16.78 -1.09 9.26
N LEU A 93 15.69 -1.64 9.80
CA LEU A 93 15.20 -1.33 11.12
C LEU A 93 14.76 -2.61 11.86
N ILE A 94 15.16 -2.73 13.13
CA ILE A 94 14.66 -3.73 14.07
C ILE A 94 13.52 -3.09 14.86
N ASN A 95 12.41 -3.80 15.01
CA ASN A 95 11.29 -3.37 15.84
C ASN A 95 10.89 -4.43 16.88
N SER A 96 10.34 -3.96 17.98
CA SER A 96 9.74 -4.77 19.03
C SER A 96 8.50 -4.04 19.56
N ILE A 97 7.53 -3.73 18.68
CA ILE A 97 6.36 -2.90 19.04
C ILE A 97 5.46 -3.58 20.08
N GLY A 98 5.36 -4.92 20.05
CA GLY A 98 4.55 -5.68 21.01
C GLY A 98 3.05 -5.64 20.76
N TRP A 99 2.62 -5.58 19.48
CA TRP A 99 1.20 -5.59 19.10
C TRP A 99 0.37 -4.43 19.66
N GLU A 100 0.98 -3.28 19.94
CA GLU A 100 0.26 -2.08 20.40
C GLU A 100 -0.96 -1.78 19.51
N ASN A 101 -2.20 -1.78 19.99
CA ASN A 101 -3.40 -1.38 19.25
C ASN A 101 -4.59 -1.15 20.20
N ASP A 102 -5.64 -0.49 19.74
CA ASP A 102 -6.79 -0.11 20.59
C ASP A 102 -7.88 -1.19 20.72
N GLY A 103 -7.67 -2.36 20.12
CA GLY A 103 -8.63 -3.47 20.14
C GLY A 103 -9.60 -3.48 18.97
N LEU A 104 -10.38 -4.56 18.87
CA LEU A 104 -11.29 -4.81 17.75
C LEU A 104 -12.46 -3.84 17.72
N GLU A 105 -13.05 -3.55 18.88
CA GLU A 105 -14.19 -2.64 18.98
C GLU A 105 -13.82 -1.25 18.46
N ARG A 106 -12.66 -0.73 18.89
CA ARG A 106 -12.21 0.59 18.45
C ARG A 106 -11.90 0.62 16.95
N PHE A 107 -11.26 -0.43 16.44
CA PHE A 107 -10.97 -0.56 15.02
C PHE A 107 -12.25 -0.50 14.17
N LEU A 108 -13.30 -1.24 14.55
CA LEU A 108 -14.56 -1.24 13.80
C LEU A 108 -15.33 0.10 13.86
N GLU A 109 -15.10 0.92 14.87
CA GLU A 109 -15.73 2.23 15.04
C GLU A 109 -15.04 3.34 14.23
N ASP A 110 -13.71 3.33 14.18
CA ASP A 110 -12.90 4.45 13.72
C ASP A 110 -12.28 4.27 12.31
N GLU A 111 -12.14 3.02 11.85
CA GLU A 111 -11.42 2.62 10.63
C GLU A 111 -12.34 1.99 9.57
#